data_AF-H8ZWY7-F1
#
_entry.id   AF-H8ZWY7-F1
#
_cell.length_a   1.000
_cell.length_b   1.000
_cell.length_c   1.000
_cell.angle_alpha   90.00
_cell.angle_beta   90.00
_cell.angle_gamma   90.00
#
_symmetry.space_group_name_H-M   'P 1'
#
loop_
_entity.id
_entity.type
_entity.pdbx_description
1 polymer ?
#
loop_
_entity_poly.entity_id
_entity_poly.type
_entity_poly.pdbx_seq_one_letter_code
_entity_poly.pdbx_strand_id
1 'polypeptide(L)'
;MPVDARKEEYFERLHRLLDEYSRIFIVEADNVGSRQFQRIRVALRGKAVVLMGKNTLIRKAIKDKLEANPKLQILMEHVKLNIGFIFVKGDLNEARKVLDDNRVAAPARAGSISPCKVIIPAGNTGLEPTQTSFLQALNIPSKINKGAV
;
A
#
# COMPACT_ATOMS: atom_id res chain seq x y z
N MET A 1 0.13 26.28 25.34
CA MET A 1 -0.20 24.84 25.46
C MET A 1 0.89 24.08 24.73
N PRO A 2 1.63 23.17 25.38
CA PRO A 2 2.79 22.53 24.76
C PRO A 2 2.29 21.62 23.63
N VAL A 3 2.60 21.99 22.40
CA VAL A 3 2.39 21.13 21.25
C VAL A 3 3.44 20.03 21.36
N ASP A 4 3.03 18.77 21.28
CA ASP A 4 3.95 17.64 21.43
C ASP A 4 5.15 17.80 20.47
N ALA A 5 6.38 17.91 21.00
CA ALA A 5 7.59 18.18 20.21
C ALA A 5 7.76 17.26 18.97
N ARG A 6 7.25 16.02 19.06
CA ARG A 6 7.23 15.06 17.95
C ARG A 6 6.36 15.49 16.76
N LYS A 7 5.28 16.22 17.01
CA LYS A 7 4.41 16.75 15.94
C LYS A 7 5.13 17.87 15.20
N GLU A 8 5.80 18.77 15.92
CA GLU A 8 6.59 19.86 15.34
C GLU A 8 7.75 19.32 14.50
N GLU A 9 8.51 18.35 15.01
CA GLU A 9 9.57 17.68 14.24
C GLU A 9 9.02 17.04 12.95
N TYR A 10 7.83 16.42 13.02
CA TYR A 10 7.17 15.87 11.85
C TYR A 10 6.75 16.96 10.84
N PHE A 11 6.21 18.08 11.31
CA PHE A 11 5.86 19.22 10.47
C PHE A 11 7.11 19.76 9.76
N GLU A 12 8.19 20.01 10.48
CA GLU A 12 9.44 20.47 9.89
C GLU A 12 9.97 19.51 8.82
N ARG A 13 9.96 18.21 9.11
CA ARG A 13 10.40 17.19 8.15
C ARG A 13 9.54 17.18 6.89
N LEU A 14 8.23 17.28 7.03
CA LEU A 14 7.29 17.32 5.91
C LEU A 14 7.49 18.60 5.09
N HIS A 15 7.66 19.75 5.75
CA HIS A 15 7.91 21.02 5.08
C HIS A 15 9.22 21.00 4.29
N ARG A 16 10.30 20.44 4.85
CA ARG A 16 11.58 20.27 4.14
C ARG A 16 11.42 19.38 2.90
N LEU A 17 10.69 18.27 3.01
CA LEU A 17 10.46 17.37 1.88
C LEU A 17 9.57 17.99 0.79
N LEU A 18 8.59 18.82 1.17
CA LEU A 18 7.78 19.57 0.20
C LEU A 18 8.57 20.63 -0.57
N ASP A 19 9.62 21.20 0.05
CA ASP A 19 10.47 22.21 -0.61
C ASP A 19 11.57 21.57 -1.46
N GLU A 20 12.20 20.50 -0.97
CA GLU A 20 13.31 19.84 -1.68
C GLU A 20 12.84 19.09 -2.94
N TYR A 21 11.63 18.54 -2.93
CA TYR A 21 11.15 17.65 -3.98
C TYR A 21 9.98 18.25 -4.76
N SER A 22 10.16 18.37 -6.07
CA SER A 22 9.11 18.84 -6.99
C SER A 22 8.12 17.74 -7.41
N ARG A 23 8.45 16.47 -7.20
CA ARG A 23 7.73 15.29 -7.68
C ARG A 23 7.33 14.38 -6.52
N ILE A 24 6.03 14.11 -6.40
CA ILE A 24 5.44 13.35 -5.29
C ILE A 24 4.53 12.26 -5.86
N PHE A 25 4.68 11.04 -5.37
CA PHE A 25 3.68 9.98 -5.54
C PHE A 25 2.80 9.88 -4.31
N ILE A 26 1.50 9.75 -4.56
CA ILE A 26 0.51 9.35 -3.56
C ILE A 26 0.34 7.84 -3.71
N VAL A 27 0.58 7.10 -2.64
CA VAL A 27 0.49 5.64 -2.63
C VAL A 27 -0.52 5.20 -1.59
N GLU A 28 -1.43 4.34 -1.98
CA GLU A 28 -2.33 3.63 -1.07
C GLU A 28 -1.60 2.43 -0.48
N ALA A 29 -1.52 2.36 0.84
CA ALA A 29 -0.72 1.36 1.55
C ALA A 29 -1.60 0.24 2.15
N ASP A 30 -2.62 -0.20 1.41
CA ASP A 30 -3.56 -1.22 1.87
C ASP A 30 -3.03 -2.64 1.69
N ASN A 31 -3.24 -3.47 2.71
CA ASN A 31 -2.79 -4.87 2.76
C ASN A 31 -1.26 -5.07 2.62
N VAL A 32 -0.46 -4.05 2.90
CA VAL A 32 1.01 -4.14 2.87
C VAL A 32 1.54 -4.62 4.22
N GLY A 33 2.29 -5.72 4.22
CA GLY A 33 2.96 -6.22 5.42
C GLY A 33 4.16 -5.36 5.83
N SER A 34 4.46 -5.28 7.13
CA SER A 34 5.59 -4.48 7.64
C SER A 34 6.93 -4.84 7.00
N ARG A 35 7.18 -6.14 6.75
CA ARG A 35 8.39 -6.63 6.07
C ARG A 35 8.45 -6.16 4.61
N GLN A 36 7.32 -6.14 3.91
CA GLN A 36 7.25 -5.64 2.54
C GLN A 36 7.56 -4.15 2.51
N PHE A 37 6.99 -3.38 3.43
CA PHE A 37 7.25 -1.94 3.52
C PHE A 37 8.72 -1.63 3.84
N GLN A 38 9.35 -2.44 4.69
CA GLN A 38 10.78 -2.33 4.97
C GLN A 38 11.64 -2.61 3.73
N ARG A 39 11.30 -3.63 2.93
CA ARG A 39 11.97 -3.93 1.66
C ARG A 39 11.83 -2.79 0.67
N ILE A 40 10.61 -2.25 0.51
CA ILE A 40 10.34 -1.09 -0.36
C ILE A 40 11.18 0.11 0.09
N ARG A 41 11.25 0.39 1.40
CA ARG A 41 12.10 1.46 1.93
C ARG A 41 13.57 1.26 1.63
N VAL A 42 14.10 0.04 1.69
CA VAL A 42 15.50 -0.25 1.34
C VAL A 42 15.72 -0.08 -0.17
N ALA A 43 14.82 -0.58 -1.01
CA ALA A 43 14.91 -0.47 -2.46
C ALA A 43 14.84 1.00 -2.95
N LEU A 44 14.11 1.85 -2.23
CA LEU A 44 13.98 3.27 -2.55
C LEU A 44 15.10 4.14 -1.97
N ARG A 45 16.01 3.60 -1.13
CA ARG A 45 17.11 4.40 -0.57
C ARG A 45 17.93 5.06 -1.68
N GLY A 46 18.21 6.35 -1.51
CA GLY A 46 18.97 7.16 -2.47
C GLY A 46 18.16 7.71 -3.64
N LYS A 47 17.06 7.05 -4.04
CA LYS A 47 16.18 7.51 -5.13
C LYS A 47 14.94 8.24 -4.64
N ALA A 48 14.34 7.77 -3.54
CA ALA A 48 13.11 8.33 -3.01
C ALA A 48 13.02 8.23 -1.50
N VAL A 49 12.24 9.13 -0.90
CA VAL A 49 11.95 9.16 0.53
C VAL A 49 10.47 8.88 0.75
N VAL A 50 10.19 7.85 1.55
CA VAL A 50 8.81 7.48 1.91
C VAL A 50 8.43 8.17 3.22
N LEU A 51 7.33 8.91 3.22
CA LEU A 51 6.75 9.55 4.39
C LEU A 51 5.32 9.02 4.60
N MET A 52 5.09 8.41 5.75
CA MET A 52 3.76 8.02 6.23
C MET A 52 3.36 8.95 7.37
N GLY A 53 2.07 9.30 7.46
CA GLY A 53 1.59 10.12 8.55
C GLY A 53 0.07 10.06 8.72
N LYS A 54 -0.40 10.65 9.81
CA LYS A 54 -1.84 10.77 10.07
C LYS A 54 -2.45 11.81 9.14
N ASN A 55 -3.55 11.47 8.47
CA ASN A 55 -4.22 12.34 7.50
C ASN A 55 -4.53 13.74 8.05
N THR A 56 -4.94 13.86 9.32
CA THR A 56 -5.23 15.14 9.94
C THR A 56 -4.00 16.03 10.09
N LEU A 57 -2.83 15.42 10.38
CA LEU A 57 -1.57 16.16 10.51
C LEU A 57 -1.04 16.59 9.14
N ILE A 58 -1.08 15.69 8.17
CA ILE A 58 -0.70 15.97 6.78
C ILE A 58 -1.54 17.12 6.22
N ARG A 59 -2.87 17.05 6.38
CA ARG A 59 -3.77 18.10 5.88
C ARG A 59 -3.50 19.44 6.53
N LYS A 60 -3.19 19.48 7.82
CA LYS A 60 -2.79 20.73 8.49
C LYS A 60 -1.49 21.29 7.89
N ALA A 61 -0.47 20.45 7.73
CA ALA A 61 0.84 20.86 7.20
C ALA A 61 0.74 21.40 5.76
N ILE A 62 -0.14 20.80 4.95
CA ILE A 62 -0.36 21.24 3.57
C ILE A 62 -1.13 22.57 3.53
N LYS A 63 -2.08 22.79 4.43
CA LYS A 63 -2.81 24.07 4.53
C LYS A 63 -1.88 25.23 4.86
N ASP A 64 -0.91 25.02 5.74
CA ASP A 64 0.05 26.05 6.14
C ASP A 64 0.95 26.49 4.96
N LYS A 65 1.13 25.63 3.94
CA LYS A 65 1.86 25.93 2.70
C LYS A 65 0.97 26.23 1.48
N LEU A 66 -0.35 26.30 1.67
CA LEU A 66 -1.29 26.53 0.59
C LEU A 66 -1.11 27.91 -0.05
N GLU A 67 -0.73 28.91 0.77
CA GLU A 67 -0.45 30.28 0.31
C GLU A 67 0.75 30.35 -0.63
N ALA A 68 1.76 29.49 -0.41
CA ALA A 68 2.96 29.44 -1.23
C ALA A 68 2.75 28.68 -2.54
N ASN A 69 1.89 27.66 -2.55
CA ASN A 69 1.65 26.83 -3.74
C ASN A 69 0.19 26.34 -3.81
N PRO A 70 -0.68 26.98 -4.64
CA PRO A 70 -2.08 26.59 -4.76
C PRO A 70 -2.28 25.19 -5.35
N LYS A 71 -1.27 24.65 -6.05
CA LYS A 71 -1.28 23.28 -6.60
C LYS A 71 -1.38 22.20 -5.51
N LEU A 72 -1.01 22.51 -4.27
CA LEU A 72 -1.12 21.60 -3.14
C LEU A 72 -2.57 21.31 -2.73
N GLN A 73 -3.53 22.11 -3.20
CA GLN A 73 -4.96 21.88 -2.96
C GLN A 73 -5.45 20.56 -3.54
N ILE A 74 -4.93 20.20 -4.72
CA ILE A 74 -5.24 18.92 -5.40
C ILE A 74 -4.78 17.74 -4.53
N LEU A 75 -3.62 17.86 -3.86
CA LEU A 75 -3.13 16.81 -2.98
C LEU A 75 -4.10 16.54 -1.82
N MET A 76 -4.72 17.58 -1.25
CA MET A 76 -5.64 17.44 -0.11
C MET A 76 -6.88 16.59 -0.42
N GLU A 77 -7.39 16.66 -1.65
CA GLU A 77 -8.55 15.87 -2.08
C GLU A 77 -8.23 14.38 -2.10
N HIS A 78 -6.98 14.04 -2.43
CA HIS A 78 -6.49 12.68 -2.48
C HIS A 78 -6.00 12.15 -1.13
N VAL A 79 -5.75 12.97 -0.10
CA VAL A 79 -5.38 12.48 1.25
C VAL A 79 -6.60 11.93 2.00
N LYS A 80 -7.05 10.73 1.64
CA LYS A 80 -8.13 9.97 2.29
C LYS A 80 -7.67 8.53 2.52
N LEU A 81 -8.34 7.79 3.41
CA LEU A 81 -7.98 6.38 3.70
C LEU A 81 -6.52 6.22 4.16
N ASN A 82 -5.88 5.11 3.84
CA ASN A 82 -4.54 4.75 4.27
C ASN A 82 -3.52 5.07 3.18
N ILE A 83 -2.95 6.29 3.26
CA ILE A 83 -2.08 6.85 2.24
C ILE A 83 -0.70 7.18 2.78
N GLY A 84 0.30 7.02 1.90
CA GLY A 84 1.66 7.48 2.06
C GLY A 84 2.09 8.42 0.93
N PHE A 85 3.10 9.24 1.21
CA PHE A 85 3.80 10.01 0.19
C PHE A 85 5.16 9.40 -0.10
N ILE A 86 5.52 9.38 -1.38
CA ILE A 86 6.86 9.04 -1.82
C ILE A 86 7.41 10.24 -2.60
N PHE A 87 8.43 10.86 -2.03
CA PHE A 87 9.16 11.99 -2.62
C PHE A 87 10.30 11.45 -3.46
N VAL A 88 10.35 11.76 -4.76
CA VAL A 88 11.32 11.17 -5.69
C VAL A 88 12.36 12.20 -6.12
N LYS A 89 13.64 11.89 -5.92
CA LYS A 89 14.77 12.66 -6.46
C LYS A 89 15.09 12.13 -7.86
N GLY A 90 14.53 12.73 -8.90
CA GLY A 90 14.75 12.32 -10.29
C GLY A 90 13.51 11.79 -10.99
N ASP A 91 13.66 10.74 -11.80
CA ASP A 91 12.63 10.29 -12.74
C ASP A 91 11.52 9.42 -12.16
N LEU A 92 10.27 9.77 -12.50
CA LEU A 92 9.07 9.06 -12.05
C LEU A 92 9.03 7.62 -12.54
N ASN A 93 9.54 7.38 -13.75
CA ASN A 93 9.46 6.07 -14.40
C ASN A 93 10.34 5.04 -13.68
N GLU A 94 11.52 5.44 -13.19
CA GLU A 94 12.38 4.53 -12.44
C GLU A 94 11.77 4.18 -11.08
N ALA A 95 11.28 5.19 -10.36
CA ALA A 95 10.63 4.98 -9.07
C ALA A 95 9.41 4.06 -9.22
N ARG A 96 8.62 4.22 -10.29
CA ARG A 96 7.48 3.36 -10.61
C ARG A 96 7.90 1.91 -10.86
N LYS A 97 8.93 1.68 -11.69
CA LYS A 97 9.46 0.33 -11.94
C LYS A 97 9.89 -0.35 -10.65
N VAL A 98 10.64 0.36 -9.80
CA VAL A 98 11.07 -0.16 -8.50
C VAL A 98 9.87 -0.51 -7.60
N LEU A 99 8.80 0.29 -7.62
CA LEU A 99 7.57 -0.01 -6.89
C LEU A 99 6.87 -1.26 -7.44
N ASP A 100 6.73 -1.36 -8.76
CA ASP A 100 6.06 -2.47 -9.45
C ASP A 100 6.83 -3.80 -9.25
N ASP A 101 8.16 -3.77 -9.31
CA ASP A 101 9.03 -4.93 -9.08
C ASP A 101 8.93 -5.46 -7.64
N ASN A 102 8.61 -4.59 -6.68
CA ASN A 102 8.45 -4.95 -5.26
C ASN A 102 7.00 -5.27 -4.89
N ARG A 103 6.09 -5.37 -5.87
CA ARG A 103 4.71 -5.80 -5.64
C ARG A 103 4.68 -7.30 -5.36
N VAL A 104 4.48 -7.65 -4.09
CA VAL A 104 4.37 -9.05 -3.65
C VAL A 104 2.94 -9.53 -3.82
N ALA A 105 2.75 -10.68 -4.46
CA ALA A 105 1.48 -11.38 -4.44
C ALA A 105 1.23 -11.91 -3.02
N ALA A 106 0.18 -11.42 -2.37
CA ALA A 106 -0.25 -11.91 -1.08
C ALA A 106 -1.34 -12.97 -1.25
N PRO A 107 -1.40 -14.01 -0.40
CA PRO A 107 -2.52 -14.93 -0.38
C PRO A 107 -3.81 -14.19 -0.03
N ALA A 108 -4.92 -14.62 -0.62
CA ALA A 108 -6.24 -14.07 -0.31
C ALA A 108 -6.55 -14.27 1.18
N ARG A 109 -7.02 -13.20 1.84
CA ARG A 109 -7.47 -13.27 3.23
C ARG A 109 -8.98 -13.42 3.28
N ALA A 110 -9.47 -14.24 4.19
CA ALA A 110 -10.90 -14.37 4.45
C ALA A 110 -11.50 -12.99 4.76
N GLY A 111 -12.62 -12.65 4.11
CA GLY A 111 -13.30 -11.36 4.25
C GLY A 111 -12.73 -10.20 3.42
N SER A 112 -11.63 -10.41 2.67
CA SER A 112 -11.13 -9.40 1.72
C SER A 112 -11.88 -9.45 0.39
N ILE A 113 -12.15 -8.27 -0.19
CA ILE A 113 -12.71 -8.17 -1.54
C ILE A 113 -11.63 -8.59 -2.55
N SER A 114 -11.97 -9.51 -3.45
CA SER A 114 -11.01 -9.97 -4.45
C SER A 114 -10.75 -8.89 -5.50
N PRO A 115 -9.49 -8.48 -5.72
CA PRO A 115 -9.15 -7.50 -6.76
C PRO A 115 -9.16 -8.09 -8.18
N CYS A 116 -9.13 -9.42 -8.30
CA CYS A 116 -9.09 -10.14 -9.57
C CYS A 116 -10.02 -11.36 -9.53
N LYS A 117 -10.34 -11.91 -10.70
CA LYS A 117 -11.14 -13.15 -10.77
C LYS A 117 -10.30 -14.32 -10.22
N VAL A 118 -10.82 -15.01 -9.22
CA VAL A 118 -10.21 -16.23 -8.67
C VAL A 118 -10.75 -17.42 -9.47
N ILE A 119 -9.85 -18.20 -10.07
CA ILE A 119 -10.19 -19.39 -10.85
C ILE A 119 -9.47 -20.57 -10.22
N ILE A 120 -10.20 -21.65 -9.94
CA ILE A 120 -9.64 -22.90 -9.43
C ILE A 120 -9.51 -23.87 -10.61
N PRO A 121 -8.29 -24.33 -10.94
CA PRO A 121 -8.10 -25.30 -12.02
C PRO A 121 -8.67 -26.67 -11.61
N ALA A 122 -9.22 -27.39 -12.59
CA ALA A 122 -9.64 -28.77 -12.37
C ALA A 122 -8.41 -29.68 -12.24
N GLY A 123 -8.33 -30.47 -11.18
CA GLY A 123 -7.22 -31.39 -10.92
C GLY A 123 -7.38 -32.10 -9.59
N ASN A 124 -6.57 -33.14 -9.37
CA ASN A 124 -6.53 -33.85 -8.08
C ASN A 124 -5.88 -32.92 -7.04
N THR A 125 -6.59 -32.67 -5.94
CA THR A 125 -6.12 -31.78 -4.86
C THR A 125 -5.20 -32.50 -3.87
N GLY A 126 -5.20 -33.84 -3.87
CA GLY A 126 -4.45 -34.65 -2.91
C GLY A 126 -4.98 -34.57 -1.48
N LEU A 127 -6.16 -33.96 -1.28
CA LEU A 127 -6.83 -33.90 0.00
C LEU A 127 -7.50 -35.24 0.33
N GLU A 128 -7.57 -35.54 1.62
CA GLU A 128 -8.26 -36.72 2.12
C GLU A 128 -9.77 -36.66 1.79
N PRO A 129 -10.42 -37.80 1.49
CA PRO A 129 -11.84 -37.87 1.13
C PRO A 129 -12.81 -37.22 2.13
N THR A 130 -12.40 -37.12 3.40
CA THR A 130 -13.18 -36.51 4.49
C THR A 130 -13.40 -35.02 4.31
N GLN A 131 -12.53 -34.32 3.57
CA GLN A 131 -12.57 -32.86 3.40
C GLN A 131 -13.43 -32.39 2.20
N THR A 132 -14.13 -33.31 1.54
CA THR A 132 -15.07 -32.99 0.44
C THR A 132 -16.18 -32.02 0.85
N SER A 133 -16.60 -32.04 2.12
CA SER A 133 -17.61 -31.15 2.70
C SER A 133 -17.21 -29.66 2.65
N PHE A 134 -15.92 -29.36 2.85
CA PHE A 134 -15.39 -28.00 2.73
C PHE A 134 -15.44 -27.50 1.28
N LEU A 135 -15.10 -28.39 0.34
CA LEU A 135 -15.30 -28.29 -1.11
C LEU A 135 -16.67 -27.73 -1.50
N GLN A 136 -17.66 -28.49 -1.04
CA GLN A 136 -19.06 -28.30 -1.35
C GLN A 136 -19.63 -27.04 -0.68
N ALA A 137 -19.21 -26.71 0.54
CA ALA A 137 -19.64 -25.50 1.23
C ALA A 137 -19.23 -24.21 0.48
N LEU A 138 -18.14 -24.26 -0.29
CA LEU A 138 -17.66 -23.17 -1.14
C LEU A 138 -18.28 -23.18 -2.55
N ASN A 139 -19.28 -24.03 -2.81
CA ASN A 139 -19.90 -24.27 -4.11
C ASN A 139 -18.91 -24.72 -5.21
N ILE A 140 -17.83 -25.41 -4.83
CA ILE A 140 -16.87 -25.98 -5.78
C ILE A 140 -17.26 -27.45 -6.03
N PRO A 141 -17.60 -27.83 -7.27
CA PRO A 141 -17.95 -29.21 -7.59
C PRO A 141 -16.71 -30.10 -7.49
N SER A 142 -16.75 -31.10 -6.61
CA SER A 142 -15.66 -32.05 -6.38
C SER A 142 -16.16 -33.50 -6.40
N LYS A 143 -15.29 -34.46 -6.74
CA LYS A 143 -15.59 -35.90 -6.77
C LYS A 143 -14.37 -36.69 -6.31
N ILE A 144 -14.59 -37.70 -5.48
CA ILE A 144 -13.51 -38.58 -5.04
C ILE A 144 -13.07 -39.48 -6.20
N ASN A 145 -11.78 -39.43 -6.55
CA ASN A 145 -11.17 -40.30 -7.54
C ASN A 145 -9.92 -40.97 -6.95
N LYS A 146 -9.89 -42.30 -6.93
CA LYS A 146 -8.77 -43.12 -6.38
C LYS A 146 -8.35 -42.74 -4.95
N GLY A 147 -9.31 -42.39 -4.09
CA GLY A 147 -9.05 -42.10 -2.67
C GLY A 147 -8.56 -40.67 -2.38
N ALA A 148 -8.63 -39.76 -3.35
CA ALA A 148 -8.36 -38.34 -3.18
C ALA A 148 -9.47 -37.48 -3.84
N VAL A 149 -9.59 -36.21 -3.43
CA VAL A 149 -10.60 -35.23 -3.90
C VAL A 149 -10.13 -34.43 -5.12
#